data_AF-A0A5C8B1Z9-F1
#
_entry.id   AF-A0A5C8B1Z9-F1
#
_cell.length_a   1.000
_cell.length_b   1.000
_cell.length_c   1.000
_cell.angle_alpha   90.00
_cell.angle_beta   90.00
_cell.angle_gamma   90.00
#
_symmetry.space_group_name_H-M   'P 1'
#
loop_
_entity.id
_entity.type
_entity.pdbx_description
1 polymer ?
#
loop_
_entity_poly.entity_id
_entity_poly.type
_entity_poly.pdbx_seq_one_letter_code
_entity_poly.pdbx_strand_id
1 'polypeptide(L)'
;MKFSNLETALFGLYNWARQDTNKAIDYQMAFGVKSTLPSDKLLDNIVTARIVIKELELFCTQNELTVLRFYYGFTDRFENNPEQHLITDIVYPKDKTIGLLIATAWRDDIDNSELISILRKCCQRQAYRIMKSGKNILAGIRVKLINSDYLLADQLEKCLIRHQLLK
;
A
#
# COMPACT_ATOMS: atom_id res chain seq x y z
N MET A 1 -14.45 -13.01 6.64
CA MET A 1 -13.97 -12.09 5.59
C MET A 1 -13.48 -12.94 4.41
N LYS A 2 -13.89 -12.65 3.17
CA LYS A 2 -13.48 -13.41 1.96
C LYS A 2 -13.24 -12.42 0.81
N PHE A 3 -12.13 -12.58 0.09
CA PHE A 3 -11.71 -11.74 -1.02
C PHE A 3 -11.65 -12.56 -2.31
N SER A 4 -11.76 -11.89 -3.45
CA SER A 4 -11.79 -12.54 -4.77
C SER A 4 -10.39 -12.80 -5.32
N ASN A 5 -9.39 -12.03 -4.91
CA ASN A 5 -8.01 -12.15 -5.39
C ASN A 5 -7.03 -11.50 -4.39
N LEU A 6 -5.73 -11.68 -4.66
CA LEU A 6 -4.65 -11.18 -3.82
C LEU A 6 -4.66 -9.65 -3.64
N GLU A 7 -4.88 -8.89 -4.73
CA GLU A 7 -4.92 -7.42 -4.68
C GLU A 7 -6.04 -6.89 -3.78
N THR A 8 -7.26 -7.42 -3.94
CA THR A 8 -8.41 -7.07 -3.10
C THR A 8 -8.22 -7.49 -1.64
N ALA A 9 -7.54 -8.61 -1.40
CA ALA A 9 -7.19 -9.06 -0.06
C ALA A 9 -6.20 -8.14 0.63
N LEU A 10 -5.10 -7.75 -0.05
CA LEU A 10 -4.12 -6.81 0.50
C LEU A 10 -4.79 -5.47 0.83
N PHE A 11 -5.56 -4.91 -0.10
CA PHE A 11 -6.31 -3.68 0.16
C PHE A 11 -7.29 -3.81 1.32
N GLY A 12 -8.06 -4.90 1.37
CA GLY A 12 -9.04 -5.15 2.44
C GLY A 12 -8.40 -5.33 3.80
N LEU A 13 -7.30 -6.08 3.89
CA LEU A 13 -6.58 -6.32 5.15
C LEU A 13 -6.00 -5.03 5.72
N TYR A 14 -5.32 -4.22 4.92
CA TYR A 14 -4.78 -2.94 5.39
C TYR A 14 -5.91 -1.97 5.79
N ASN A 15 -7.06 -2.01 5.11
CA ASN A 15 -8.24 -1.24 5.47
C ASN A 15 -8.95 -1.68 6.76
N TRP A 16 -8.83 -2.96 7.14
CA TRP A 16 -9.30 -3.47 8.43
C TRP A 16 -8.30 -3.19 9.54
N ALA A 17 -7.01 -3.43 9.30
CA ALA A 17 -5.99 -3.30 10.33
C ALA A 17 -5.81 -1.85 10.84
N ARG A 18 -6.07 -0.86 9.98
CA ARG A 18 -6.07 0.58 10.33
C ARG A 18 -7.14 0.99 11.33
N GLN A 19 -8.14 0.15 11.55
CA GLN A 19 -9.27 0.50 12.38
C GLN A 19 -8.86 0.43 13.83
N ASP A 20 -9.20 1.48 14.57
CA ASP A 20 -8.88 1.57 15.98
C ASP A 20 -9.77 0.59 16.75
N THR A 21 -9.12 -0.28 17.53
CA THR A 21 -9.79 -1.28 18.37
C THR A 21 -10.57 -0.62 19.50
N ASN A 22 -10.18 0.59 19.94
CA ASN A 22 -10.89 1.39 20.93
C ASN A 22 -12.06 2.18 20.32
N LYS A 23 -12.06 2.35 18.99
CA LYS A 23 -13.11 3.04 18.21
C LYS A 23 -13.79 2.11 17.21
N ALA A 24 -13.97 0.83 17.55
CA ALA A 24 -14.94 -0.02 16.83
C ALA A 24 -16.37 0.59 16.86
N ILE A 25 -16.59 1.62 17.67
CA ILE A 25 -17.78 2.46 17.77
C ILE A 25 -17.89 3.49 16.61
N ASP A 26 -16.80 3.91 15.97
CA ASP A 26 -16.76 5.17 15.20
C ASP A 26 -16.72 5.02 13.67
N TYR A 27 -16.85 3.80 13.16
CA TYR A 27 -17.17 3.56 11.75
C TYR A 27 -18.56 4.11 11.37
N GLN A 28 -19.46 4.24 12.34
CA GLN A 28 -20.79 4.81 12.14
C GLN A 28 -20.73 6.30 11.78
N MET A 29 -19.72 7.04 12.24
CA MET A 29 -19.58 8.48 12.01
C MET A 29 -18.62 8.86 10.88
N ALA A 30 -17.52 8.12 10.67
CA ALA A 30 -16.46 8.58 9.75
C ALA A 30 -16.79 8.45 8.24
N PHE A 31 -17.69 7.55 7.85
CA PHE A 31 -17.97 7.28 6.42
C PHE A 31 -19.46 7.17 6.06
N GLY A 32 -20.39 7.36 7.00
CA GLY A 32 -21.84 7.25 6.74
C GLY A 32 -22.33 5.87 6.28
N VAL A 33 -21.45 4.86 6.25
CA VAL A 33 -21.79 3.49 5.88
C VAL A 33 -22.17 2.73 7.15
N LYS A 34 -23.47 2.48 7.34
CA LYS A 34 -23.95 1.56 8.38
C LYS A 34 -23.45 0.15 8.07
N SER A 35 -22.37 -0.28 8.71
CA SER A 35 -22.02 -1.70 8.74
C SER A 35 -23.17 -2.47 9.41
N THR A 36 -23.66 -3.50 8.75
CA THR A 36 -24.69 -4.40 9.30
C THR A 36 -24.10 -5.50 10.19
N LEU A 37 -22.78 -5.50 10.40
CA LEU A 37 -22.08 -6.50 11.22
C LEU A 37 -22.10 -6.12 12.71
N PRO A 38 -22.31 -7.08 13.63
CA PRO A 38 -22.13 -6.90 15.06
C PRO A 38 -20.71 -6.41 15.42
N SER A 39 -20.59 -5.63 16.51
CA SER A 39 -19.31 -5.08 17.01
C SER A 39 -18.23 -6.12 17.19
N ASP A 40 -18.58 -7.29 17.73
CA ASP A 40 -17.62 -8.35 18.05
C ASP A 40 -16.99 -8.92 16.77
N LYS A 41 -17.81 -9.09 15.72
CA LYS A 41 -17.33 -9.52 14.40
C LYS A 41 -16.44 -8.48 13.73
N LEU A 42 -16.66 -7.19 14.01
CA LEU A 42 -15.77 -6.12 13.53
C LEU A 42 -14.41 -6.22 14.23
N LEU A 43 -14.40 -6.38 15.55
CA LEU A 43 -13.17 -6.55 16.32
C LEU A 43 -12.37 -7.77 15.85
N ASP A 44 -13.04 -8.91 15.63
CA ASP A 44 -12.41 -10.13 15.12
C ASP A 44 -11.76 -9.91 13.75
N ASN A 45 -12.43 -9.20 12.83
CA ASN A 45 -11.87 -8.88 11.52
C ASN A 45 -10.64 -7.97 11.64
N ILE A 46 -10.65 -6.98 12.55
CA ILE A 46 -9.50 -6.09 12.79
C ILE A 46 -8.31 -6.88 13.33
N VAL A 47 -8.53 -7.73 14.33
CA VAL A 47 -7.48 -8.57 14.94
C VAL A 47 -6.92 -9.55 13.90
N THR A 48 -7.80 -10.24 13.18
CA THR A 48 -7.42 -11.16 12.10
C THR A 48 -6.58 -10.43 11.04
N ALA A 49 -7.01 -9.24 10.62
CA ALA A 49 -6.27 -8.47 9.62
C ALA A 49 -4.85 -8.12 10.07
N ARG A 50 -4.69 -7.68 11.33
CA ARG A 50 -3.37 -7.36 11.90
C ARG A 50 -2.46 -8.58 12.00
N ILE A 51 -2.99 -9.74 12.37
CA ILE A 51 -2.23 -10.99 12.45
C ILE A 51 -1.78 -11.41 11.05
N VAL A 52 -2.71 -11.45 10.10
CA VAL A 52 -2.41 -11.89 8.74
C VAL A 52 -1.42 -10.96 8.06
N ILE A 53 -1.54 -9.63 8.22
CA ILE A 53 -0.56 -8.68 7.68
C ILE A 53 0.84 -9.01 8.20
N LYS A 54 1.01 -9.21 9.51
CA LYS A 54 2.33 -9.55 10.07
C LYS A 54 2.91 -10.83 9.46
N GLU A 55 2.08 -11.84 9.20
CA GLU A 55 2.53 -13.05 8.52
C GLU A 55 2.91 -12.81 7.06
N LEU A 56 2.13 -12.02 6.32
CA LEU A 56 2.42 -11.66 4.93
C LEU A 56 3.75 -10.89 4.82
N GLU A 57 4.00 -9.98 5.76
CA GLU A 57 5.22 -9.18 5.81
C GLU A 57 6.50 -10.01 6.00
N LEU A 58 6.41 -11.23 6.56
CA LEU A 58 7.56 -12.13 6.72
C LEU A 58 8.06 -12.72 5.40
N PHE A 59 7.23 -12.74 4.35
CA PHE A 59 7.65 -13.22 3.02
C PHE A 59 8.35 -12.13 2.20
N CYS A 60 8.16 -10.86 2.58
CA CYS A 60 8.66 -9.73 1.80
C CYS A 60 10.14 -9.43 2.12
N THR A 61 10.92 -9.15 1.08
CA THR A 61 12.16 -8.40 1.24
C THR A 61 11.88 -6.97 1.70
N GLN A 62 12.91 -6.24 2.15
CA GLN A 62 12.74 -4.86 2.61
C GLN A 62 12.08 -3.95 1.55
N ASN A 63 12.47 -4.06 0.28
CA ASN A 63 11.90 -3.24 -0.78
C ASN A 63 10.43 -3.60 -1.06
N GLU A 64 10.11 -4.90 -1.04
CA GLU A 64 8.74 -5.39 -1.22
C GLU A 64 7.85 -4.96 -0.04
N LEU A 65 8.38 -5.02 1.18
CA LEU A 65 7.70 -4.58 2.39
C LEU A 65 7.42 -3.07 2.36
N THR A 66 8.42 -2.27 1.99
CA THR A 66 8.26 -0.81 1.87
C THR A 66 7.25 -0.45 0.79
N VAL A 67 7.25 -1.13 -0.37
CA VAL A 67 6.24 -0.93 -1.42
C VAL A 67 4.85 -1.37 -0.96
N LEU A 68 4.74 -2.53 -0.30
CA LEU A 68 3.49 -3.06 0.23
C LEU A 68 2.86 -2.07 1.23
N ARG A 69 3.65 -1.63 2.22
CA ARG A 69 3.20 -0.69 3.25
C ARG A 69 2.98 0.72 2.73
N PHE A 70 3.76 1.19 1.75
CA PHE A 70 3.53 2.51 1.16
C PHE A 70 2.27 2.56 0.30
N TYR A 71 2.01 1.51 -0.48
CA TYR A 71 0.89 1.45 -1.42
C TYR A 71 -0.43 1.09 -0.75
N TYR A 72 -0.45 0.03 0.07
CA TYR A 72 -1.68 -0.45 0.74
C TYR A 72 -1.83 0.12 2.16
N GLY A 73 -0.72 0.45 2.82
CA GLY A 73 -0.76 1.13 4.11
C GLY A 73 -1.08 2.62 3.92
N PHE A 74 -2.11 3.09 4.63
CA PHE A 74 -2.47 4.50 4.61
C PHE A 74 -1.50 5.30 5.48
N THR A 75 -1.21 6.52 5.02
CA THR A 75 -0.70 7.63 5.84
C THR A 75 -1.62 7.86 7.03
N ASP A 76 -1.16 8.25 8.22
CA ASP A 76 -2.10 8.68 9.25
C ASP A 76 -2.94 9.90 8.80
N ARG A 77 -3.87 10.37 9.63
CA ARG A 77 -4.67 11.60 9.41
C ARG A 77 -3.83 12.87 9.18
N PHE A 78 -2.51 12.79 9.33
CA PHE A 78 -1.54 13.87 9.14
C PHE A 78 -0.61 13.61 7.95
N GLU A 79 -0.96 12.67 7.07
CA GLU A 79 -0.15 12.31 5.91
C GLU A 79 1.24 11.73 6.23
N ASN A 80 1.50 11.32 7.48
CA ASN A 80 2.76 10.72 7.86
C ASN A 80 2.72 9.22 7.55
N ASN A 81 3.28 8.83 6.40
CA ASN A 81 3.57 7.42 6.12
C ASN A 81 5.00 7.13 6.60
N PRO A 82 5.20 6.19 7.55
CA PRO A 82 6.53 5.89 8.08
C PRO A 82 7.51 5.38 7.00
N GLU A 83 6.98 4.87 5.89
CA GLU A 83 7.77 4.37 4.75
C GLU A 83 8.19 5.47 3.77
N GLN A 84 7.83 6.74 4.00
CA GLN A 84 8.17 7.85 3.08
C GLN A 84 9.66 7.95 2.81
N HIS A 85 10.52 7.77 3.82
CA HIS A 85 11.96 7.82 3.60
C HIS A 85 12.45 6.60 2.81
N LEU A 86 11.96 5.41 3.16
CA LEU A 86 12.39 4.17 2.52
C LEU A 86 11.94 4.09 1.05
N ILE A 87 10.72 4.55 0.74
CA ILE A 87 10.22 4.56 -0.64
C ILE A 87 11.02 5.53 -1.51
N THR A 88 11.49 6.65 -0.95
CA THR A 88 12.32 7.63 -1.68
C THR A 88 13.67 7.05 -2.08
N ASP A 89 14.26 6.24 -1.20
CA ASP A 89 15.55 5.59 -1.44
C ASP A 89 15.46 4.51 -2.53
N ILE A 90 14.29 3.86 -2.67
CA ILE A 90 14.01 2.89 -3.75
C ILE A 90 13.89 3.60 -5.11
N VAL A 91 13.14 4.70 -5.17
CA VAL A 91 12.72 5.29 -6.45
C VAL A 91 13.66 6.37 -6.97
N TYR A 92 14.19 7.21 -6.07
CA TYR A 92 15.04 8.33 -6.44
C TYR A 92 15.95 8.78 -5.28
N PRO A 93 16.99 7.99 -4.94
CA PRO A 93 17.83 8.23 -3.75
C PRO A 93 18.65 9.54 -3.80
N LYS A 94 18.76 10.15 -4.98
CA LYS A 94 19.51 11.41 -5.17
C LYS A 94 18.78 12.62 -4.57
N ASP A 95 17.46 12.54 -4.40
CA ASP A 95 16.64 13.66 -3.96
C ASP A 95 15.33 13.13 -3.36
N LYS A 96 15.21 13.20 -2.03
CA LYS A 96 14.06 12.68 -1.29
C LYS A 96 12.76 13.39 -1.67
N THR A 97 12.81 14.70 -1.96
CA THR A 97 11.61 15.46 -2.34
C THR A 97 11.09 14.97 -3.69
N ILE A 98 11.97 14.80 -4.67
CA ILE A 98 11.59 14.26 -5.98
C ILE A 98 11.15 12.79 -5.85
N GLY A 99 11.85 11.99 -5.05
CA GLY A 99 11.46 10.61 -4.78
C GLY A 99 10.05 10.50 -4.23
N LEU A 100 9.67 11.41 -3.31
CA LEU A 100 8.35 11.41 -2.70
C LEU A 100 7.29 11.81 -3.71
N LEU A 101 7.54 12.84 -4.52
CA LEU A 101 6.63 13.25 -5.61
C LEU A 101 6.37 12.13 -6.62
N ILE A 102 7.38 11.30 -6.91
CA ILE A 102 7.22 10.15 -7.80
C ILE A 102 6.42 9.04 -7.12
N ALA A 103 6.74 8.74 -5.86
CA ALA A 103 6.06 7.68 -5.11
C ALA A 103 4.57 8.00 -4.89
N THR A 104 4.22 9.23 -4.52
CA THR A 104 2.82 9.67 -4.41
C THR A 104 2.13 9.69 -5.77
N ALA A 105 2.80 10.20 -6.81
CA ALA A 105 2.28 10.16 -8.18
C ALA A 105 2.00 8.74 -8.68
N TRP A 106 2.80 7.77 -8.27
CA TRP A 106 2.59 6.36 -8.58
C TRP A 106 1.40 5.76 -7.82
N ARG A 107 1.30 6.03 -6.52
CA ARG A 107 0.23 5.49 -5.67
C ARG A 107 -1.14 6.04 -6.05
N ASP A 108 -1.21 7.36 -6.25
CA ASP A 108 -2.46 8.12 -6.42
C ASP A 108 -2.82 8.32 -7.91
N ASP A 109 -2.02 7.74 -8.81
CA ASP A 109 -2.17 7.84 -10.28
C ASP A 109 -2.29 9.28 -10.83
N ILE A 110 -1.46 10.19 -10.30
CA ILE A 110 -1.39 11.60 -10.71
C ILE A 110 -0.11 11.90 -11.51
N ASP A 111 -0.08 13.00 -12.27
CA ASP A 111 1.10 13.49 -12.98
C ASP A 111 1.73 14.68 -12.22
N ASN A 112 2.96 14.48 -11.72
CA ASN A 112 3.75 15.51 -11.04
C ASN A 112 4.95 16.00 -11.89
N SER A 113 4.98 15.70 -13.19
CA SER A 113 6.12 16.02 -14.06
C SER A 113 6.40 17.52 -14.16
N GLU A 114 5.37 18.37 -14.10
CA GLU A 114 5.54 19.83 -14.10
C GLU A 114 6.27 20.30 -12.83
N LEU A 115 5.84 19.86 -11.64
CA LEU A 115 6.49 20.17 -10.37
C LEU A 115 7.95 19.70 -10.35
N ILE A 116 8.22 18.48 -10.83
CA ILE A 116 9.58 17.96 -10.96
C ILE A 116 10.40 18.84 -11.91
N SER A 117 9.82 19.32 -13.00
CA SER A 117 10.51 20.18 -13.97
C SER A 117 10.95 21.51 -13.34
N ILE A 118 10.09 22.12 -12.52
CA ILE A 118 10.37 23.37 -11.78
C ILE A 118 11.48 23.13 -10.75
N LEU A 119 11.32 22.11 -9.90
CA LEU A 119 12.27 21.80 -8.83
C LEU A 119 13.67 21.43 -9.35
N ARG A 120 13.72 20.69 -10.47
CA ARG A 120 14.98 20.27 -11.10
C ARG A 120 15.53 21.28 -12.10
N LYS A 121 14.80 22.38 -12.36
CA LYS A 121 15.12 23.37 -13.40
C LYS A 121 15.44 22.71 -14.74
N CYS A 122 14.60 21.75 -15.13
CA CYS A 122 14.79 20.94 -16.34
C CYS A 122 13.56 21.02 -17.24
N CYS A 123 13.67 20.59 -18.49
CA CYS A 123 12.50 20.60 -19.37
C CYS A 123 11.49 19.52 -18.96
N GLN A 124 10.20 19.77 -19.21
CA GLN A 124 9.11 18.86 -18.83
C GLN A 124 9.30 17.43 -19.37
N ARG A 125 9.89 17.29 -20.57
CA ARG A 125 10.22 15.97 -21.15
C ARG A 125 11.23 15.19 -20.31
N GLN A 126 12.22 15.86 -19.72
CA GLN A 126 13.19 15.21 -18.82
C GLN A 126 12.52 14.84 -17.50
N ALA A 127 11.72 15.73 -16.92
CA ALA A 127 10.96 15.46 -15.71
C ALA A 127 9.99 14.28 -15.86
N TYR A 128 9.28 14.20 -16.99
CA TYR A 128 8.43 13.07 -17.33
C TYR A 128 9.21 11.74 -17.39
N ARG A 129 10.42 11.73 -17.96
CA ARG A 129 11.28 10.53 -17.99
C ARG A 129 11.72 10.09 -16.60
N ILE A 130 12.09 11.05 -15.74
CA ILE A 130 12.44 10.77 -14.33
C ILE A 130 11.24 10.14 -13.62
N MET A 131 10.06 10.76 -13.73
CA MET A 131 8.84 10.27 -13.14
C MET A 131 8.49 8.87 -13.64
N LYS A 132 8.45 8.67 -14.97
CA LYS A 132 8.14 7.38 -15.59
C LYS A 132 9.10 6.28 -15.15
N SER A 133 10.40 6.58 -15.10
CA SER A 133 11.41 5.63 -14.65
C SER A 133 11.13 5.18 -13.21
N GLY A 134 10.86 6.11 -12.31
CA GLY A 134 10.59 5.78 -10.92
C GLY A 134 9.25 5.05 -10.72
N LYS A 135 8.17 5.48 -11.41
CA LYS A 135 6.88 4.75 -11.41
C LYS A 135 7.07 3.30 -11.88
N ASN A 136 7.88 3.08 -12.91
CA ASN A 136 8.17 1.74 -13.42
C ASN A 136 8.91 0.85 -12.42
N ILE A 137 9.85 1.41 -11.64
CA ILE A 137 10.55 0.67 -10.56
C ILE A 137 9.53 0.18 -9.53
N LEU A 138 8.67 1.08 -9.04
CA LEU A 138 7.66 0.75 -8.03
C LEU A 138 6.62 -0.22 -8.57
N ALA A 139 6.15 -0.03 -9.80
CA ALA A 139 5.24 -0.95 -10.47
C ALA A 139 5.86 -2.36 -10.63
N GLY A 140 7.15 -2.44 -10.98
CA GLY A 140 7.86 -3.71 -11.09
C GLY A 140 7.95 -4.48 -9.77
N ILE A 141 8.13 -3.78 -8.64
CA ILE A 141 8.08 -4.41 -7.31
C ILE A 141 6.65 -4.82 -6.96
N ARG A 142 5.67 -3.94 -7.19
CA ARG A 142 4.26 -4.22 -6.89
C ARG A 142 3.71 -5.42 -7.64
N VAL A 143 4.10 -5.62 -8.90
CA VAL A 143 3.68 -6.78 -9.69
C VAL A 143 4.06 -8.10 -8.99
N LYS A 144 5.21 -8.17 -8.32
CA LYS A 144 5.62 -9.37 -7.56
C LYS A 144 4.70 -9.70 -6.38
N LEU A 145 3.97 -8.70 -5.87
CA LEU A 145 3.05 -8.86 -4.75
C LEU A 145 1.68 -9.39 -5.20
N ILE A 146 1.34 -9.32 -6.49
CA ILE A 146 -0.03 -9.57 -6.96
C ILE A 146 -0.14 -10.55 -8.13
N ASN A 147 0.91 -10.69 -8.95
CA ASN A 147 0.91 -11.59 -10.10
C ASN A 147 1.43 -12.98 -9.69
N SER A 148 0.57 -13.99 -9.86
CA SER A 148 0.82 -15.40 -9.53
C SER A 148 2.05 -16.02 -10.20
N ASP A 149 2.56 -15.42 -11.27
CA ASP A 149 3.81 -15.86 -11.92
C ASP A 149 5.04 -15.66 -11.02
N TYR A 150 4.92 -14.86 -9.96
CA TYR A 150 5.99 -14.59 -9.00
C TYR A 150 5.81 -15.43 -7.73
N LEU A 151 6.93 -16.01 -7.27
CA LEU A 151 6.98 -16.81 -6.04
C LEU A 151 6.40 -16.07 -4.82
N LEU A 152 6.65 -14.76 -4.71
CA LEU A 152 6.13 -13.95 -3.61
C LEU A 152 4.60 -13.92 -3.63
N ALA A 153 3.97 -13.66 -4.78
CA ALA A 153 2.52 -13.64 -4.89
C ALA A 153 1.91 -15.02 -4.53
N ASP A 154 2.50 -16.12 -4.98
CA ASP A 154 2.09 -17.48 -4.61
C ASP A 154 2.20 -17.73 -3.09
N GLN A 155 3.27 -17.26 -2.45
CA GLN A 155 3.44 -17.35 -0.99
C GLN A 155 2.38 -16.54 -0.23
N LEU A 156 2.10 -15.31 -0.69
CA LEU A 156 1.06 -14.46 -0.09
C LEU A 156 -0.33 -15.09 -0.27
N GLU A 157 -0.64 -15.61 -1.47
CA GLU A 157 -1.90 -16.30 -1.77
C GLU A 157 -2.08 -17.54 -0.89
N LYS A 158 -1.05 -18.40 -0.77
CA LYS A 158 -1.09 -19.56 0.14
C LYS A 158 -1.35 -19.17 1.59
N CYS A 159 -0.73 -18.08 2.06
CA CYS A 159 -1.00 -17.54 3.39
C CYS A 159 -2.46 -17.14 3.55
N LEU A 160 -3.04 -16.43 2.57
CA LEU A 160 -4.44 -16.03 2.61
C LEU A 160 -5.41 -17.23 2.51
N ILE A 161 -5.10 -18.25 1.71
CA ILE A 161 -5.88 -19.49 1.62
C ILE A 161 -5.89 -20.22 2.97
N ARG A 162 -4.74 -20.33 3.64
CA ARG A 162 -4.62 -20.94 4.98
C ARG A 162 -5.53 -20.25 6.01
N HIS A 163 -5.62 -18.92 5.94
CA HIS A 163 -6.52 -18.12 6.78
C HIS A 163 -7.96 -18.09 6.28
N GLN A 164 -8.29 -18.87 5.25
CA GLN A 164 -9.59 -18.91 4.60
C GLN A 164 -10.07 -17.52 4.13
N LEU A 165 -9.16 -16.64 3.73
CA LEU A 165 -9.48 -15.28 3.28
C LEU A 165 -9.64 -15.15 1.77
N LEU A 166 -9.15 -16.11 0.98
CA LEU A 166 -9.45 -16.20 -0.45
C LEU A 166 -10.56 -17.22 -0.71
N LYS A 167 -11.30 -16.98 -1.80
CA LYS A 167 -12.37 -17.86 -2.28
C LYS A 167 -11.80 -18.97 -3.15
#